data_AF-A0A1F3CRK8-F1
#
_entry.id   AF-A0A1F3CRK8-F1
#
_cell.length_a   1.000
_cell.length_b   1.000
_cell.length_c   1.000
_cell.angle_alpha   90.00
_cell.angle_beta   90.00
_cell.angle_gamma   90.00
#
_symmetry.space_group_name_H-M   'P 1'
#
loop_
_entity.id
_entity.type
_entity.pdbx_description
1 polymer ?
#
loop_
_entity_poly.entity_id
_entity_poly.type
_entity_poly.pdbx_seq_one_letter_code
_entity_poly.pdbx_strand_id
1 'polypeptide(L)'
;MWSVQELWGGLARGLRRRWRRAEREEPAAAGAQAIRRIYREVLRVGRGLGARRPLWATPREYQPRLAGAVPEAADDVAVVTEAYERVRYGAWEPAEASVGMVESVLARIKSAAEQRYDKPEREASG
;
A
#
# COMPACT_ATOMS: atom_id res chain seq x y z
N MET A 1 13.45 0.54 20.97
CA MET A 1 12.42 -0.49 20.70
C MET A 1 11.11 0.27 20.58
N TRP A 2 10.66 0.59 19.36
CA TRP A 2 9.48 1.46 19.16
C TRP A 2 8.23 0.59 18.92
N SER A 3 7.14 0.95 19.58
CA SER A 3 5.88 0.19 19.61
C SER A 3 5.10 0.33 18.30
N VAL A 4 4.63 -0.79 17.77
CA VAL A 4 3.83 -0.92 16.54
C VAL A 4 2.47 -0.23 16.70
N GLN A 5 1.97 -0.07 17.93
CA GLN A 5 0.67 0.54 18.22
C GLN A 5 0.58 2.03 17.83
N GLU A 6 1.69 2.77 17.81
CA GLU A 6 1.70 4.18 17.39
C GLU A 6 1.74 4.37 15.87
N LEU A 7 2.12 3.33 15.11
CA LEU A 7 2.26 3.43 13.65
C LEU A 7 0.99 3.10 12.87
N TRP A 8 -0.01 2.44 13.47
CA TRP A 8 -1.19 1.96 12.73
C TRP A 8 -2.52 2.67 13.09
N GLY A 9 -2.68 3.20 14.32
CA GLY A 9 -3.96 3.77 14.78
C GLY A 9 -4.43 5.10 14.12
N GLY A 10 -3.53 5.85 13.48
CA GLY A 10 -3.83 7.18 12.92
C GLY A 10 -4.03 7.25 11.40
N LEU A 11 -3.61 6.23 10.65
CA LEU A 11 -3.41 6.33 9.20
C LEU A 11 -4.67 6.06 8.36
N ALA A 12 -5.64 5.28 8.87
CA ALA A 12 -6.89 4.98 8.17
C ALA A 12 -7.84 6.19 8.07
N ARG A 13 -7.85 7.10 9.07
CA ARG A 13 -8.73 8.29 9.09
C ARG A 13 -8.07 9.56 8.53
N GLY A 14 -6.74 9.67 8.60
CA GLY A 14 -6.01 10.87 8.16
C GLY A 14 -5.88 11.04 6.64
N LEU A 15 -6.03 9.95 5.88
CA LEU A 15 -5.83 9.95 4.43
C LEU A 15 -6.91 10.75 3.67
N ARG A 16 -8.19 10.63 4.06
CA ARG A 16 -9.30 11.41 3.44
C ARG A 16 -9.13 12.93 3.60
N ARG A 17 -8.58 13.42 4.72
CA ARG A 17 -8.51 14.87 5.01
C ARG A 17 -7.32 15.57 4.32
N ARG A 18 -6.22 14.88 4.04
CA ARG A 18 -5.05 15.49 3.37
C ARG A 18 -5.20 15.60 1.86
N TRP A 19 -6.19 14.94 1.25
CA TRP A 19 -6.32 14.85 -0.21
C TRP A 19 -7.18 15.95 -0.86
N ARG A 20 -8.02 16.64 -0.09
CA ARG A 20 -8.76 17.85 -0.54
C ARG A 20 -7.88 19.09 -0.86
N ARG A 21 -6.55 19.01 -0.71
CA ARG A 21 -5.62 20.15 -0.92
C ARG A 21 -4.74 20.02 -2.16
N ALA A 22 -4.83 18.92 -2.90
CA ALA A 22 -3.99 18.63 -4.07
C ALA A 22 -4.56 19.16 -5.41
N GLU A 23 -5.66 19.93 -5.38
CA GLU A 23 -6.42 20.43 -6.55
C GLU A 23 -5.71 21.56 -7.35
N ARG A 24 -4.37 21.67 -7.32
CA ARG A 24 -3.62 22.72 -8.06
C ARG A 24 -2.58 22.18 -9.04
N GLU A 25 -2.67 20.91 -9.42
CA GLU A 25 -1.81 20.28 -10.43
C GLU A 25 -2.68 19.75 -11.57
N GLU A 26 -2.14 19.73 -12.79
CA GLU A 26 -2.78 19.09 -13.96
C GLU A 26 -3.31 17.69 -13.58
N PRO A 27 -4.57 17.35 -13.87
CA PRO A 27 -5.23 16.15 -13.34
C PRO A 27 -4.45 14.85 -13.57
N ALA A 28 -3.77 14.75 -14.72
CA ALA A 28 -2.92 13.63 -15.09
C ALA A 28 -1.70 13.46 -14.16
N ALA A 29 -1.02 14.56 -13.82
CA ALA A 29 0.12 14.56 -12.90
C ALA A 29 -0.32 14.21 -11.48
N ALA A 30 -1.51 14.65 -11.06
CA ALA A 30 -2.09 14.35 -9.77
C ALA A 30 -2.37 12.83 -9.60
N GLY A 31 -2.92 12.18 -10.62
CA GLY A 31 -3.22 10.74 -10.61
C GLY A 31 -1.96 9.88 -10.48
N ALA A 32 -0.94 10.15 -11.30
CA ALA A 32 0.33 9.43 -11.23
C ALA A 32 1.00 9.58 -9.85
N GLN A 33 1.00 10.78 -9.27
CA GLN A 33 1.54 11.02 -7.94
C GLN A 33 0.74 10.31 -6.83
N ALA A 34 -0.57 10.21 -6.97
CA ALA A 34 -1.42 9.46 -6.05
C ALA A 34 -1.05 7.97 -6.04
N ILE A 35 -0.90 7.34 -7.21
CA ILE A 35 -0.44 5.94 -7.32
C ILE A 35 0.95 5.75 -6.69
N ARG A 36 1.90 6.66 -6.94
CA ARG A 36 3.23 6.61 -6.31
C ARG A 36 3.17 6.73 -4.79
N ARG A 37 2.22 7.51 -4.26
CA ARG A 37 1.98 7.62 -2.80
C ARG A 37 1.38 6.34 -2.25
N ILE A 38 0.38 5.78 -2.92
CA ILE A 38 -0.24 4.50 -2.53
C ILE A 38 0.82 3.40 -2.45
N TYR A 39 1.67 3.26 -3.48
CA TYR A 39 2.71 2.24 -3.46
C TYR A 39 3.74 2.45 -2.35
N ARG A 40 4.05 3.70 -1.97
CA ARG A 40 4.89 3.97 -0.78
C ARG A 40 4.26 3.48 0.51
N GLU A 41 2.93 3.55 0.66
CA GLU A 41 2.24 2.95 1.81
C GLU A 41 2.37 1.43 1.80
N VAL A 42 2.24 0.78 0.63
CA VAL A 42 2.45 -0.67 0.48
C VAL A 42 3.86 -1.08 0.96
N LEU A 43 4.89 -0.30 0.62
CA LEU A 43 6.26 -0.56 1.11
C LEU A 43 6.40 -0.41 2.62
N ARG A 44 5.61 0.47 3.25
CA ARG A 44 5.57 0.59 4.71
C ARG A 44 4.89 -0.62 5.34
N VAL A 45 3.79 -1.10 4.76
CA VAL A 45 3.12 -2.34 5.19
C VAL A 45 4.12 -3.49 5.14
N GLY A 46 4.79 -3.69 4.01
CA GLY A 46 5.80 -4.73 3.87
C GLY A 46 6.97 -4.60 4.85
N ARG A 47 7.44 -3.38 5.13
CA ARG A 47 8.45 -3.17 6.19
C ARG A 47 7.92 -3.59 7.56
N GLY A 48 6.68 -3.24 7.89
CA GLY A 48 6.03 -3.66 9.13
C GLY A 48 6.05 -5.18 9.27
N LEU A 49 5.62 -5.88 8.23
CA LEU A 49 5.52 -7.35 8.22
C LEU A 49 6.88 -8.08 8.17
N GLY A 50 8.01 -7.37 8.33
CA GLY A 50 9.36 -7.95 8.17
C GLY A 50 9.75 -8.25 6.71
N ALA A 51 8.86 -7.98 5.76
CA ALA A 51 9.03 -8.20 4.34
C ALA A 51 9.46 -6.93 3.60
N ARG A 52 10.47 -6.20 4.10
CA ARG A 52 10.98 -4.99 3.43
C ARG A 52 11.48 -5.28 2.01
N ARG A 53 11.19 -4.38 1.06
CA ARG A 53 11.76 -4.43 -0.30
C ARG A 53 13.28 -4.12 -0.29
N PRO A 54 14.13 -4.98 -0.88
CA PRO A 54 15.53 -4.66 -1.15
C PRO A 54 15.69 -3.45 -2.08
N LEU A 55 16.82 -2.75 -2.01
CA LEU A 55 17.06 -1.57 -2.86
C LEU A 55 17.19 -1.91 -4.35
N TRP A 56 17.80 -3.07 -4.64
CA TRP A 56 18.02 -3.57 -6.00
C TRP A 56 16.77 -4.20 -6.62
N ALA A 57 15.77 -4.56 -5.81
CA ALA A 57 14.59 -5.25 -6.30
C ALA A 57 13.60 -4.26 -6.93
N THR A 58 13.16 -4.60 -8.13
CA THR A 58 12.05 -3.95 -8.83
C THR A 58 10.72 -4.17 -8.10
N PRO A 59 9.68 -3.38 -8.40
CA PRO A 59 8.34 -3.61 -7.86
C PRO A 59 7.82 -5.03 -8.17
N ARG A 60 8.00 -5.51 -9.41
CA ARG A 60 7.62 -6.88 -9.82
C ARG A 60 8.34 -7.97 -9.03
N GLU A 61 9.66 -7.87 -8.87
CA GLU A 61 10.45 -8.86 -8.12
C GLU A 61 10.09 -8.86 -6.63
N TYR A 62 9.66 -7.71 -6.11
CA TYR A 62 9.24 -7.58 -4.72
C TYR A 62 7.85 -8.16 -4.45
N GLN A 63 6.96 -8.11 -5.43
CA GLN A 63 5.57 -8.56 -5.34
C GLN A 63 5.40 -9.93 -4.64
N PRO A 64 6.08 -11.02 -5.07
CA PRO A 64 5.89 -12.33 -4.44
C PRO A 64 6.30 -12.36 -2.97
N ARG A 65 7.35 -11.61 -2.59
CA ARG A 65 7.79 -11.51 -1.19
C ARG A 65 6.72 -10.85 -0.33
N LEU A 66 6.11 -9.77 -0.82
CA LEU A 66 5.05 -9.10 -0.09
C LEU A 66 3.77 -9.93 -0.04
N ALA A 67 3.38 -10.56 -1.14
CA ALA A 67 2.23 -11.47 -1.18
C ALA A 67 2.39 -12.64 -0.20
N GLY A 68 3.60 -13.21 -0.07
CA GLY A 68 3.87 -14.24 0.93
C GLY A 68 3.78 -13.73 2.38
N ALA A 69 3.98 -12.44 2.62
CA ALA A 69 3.87 -11.83 3.94
C ALA A 69 2.41 -11.49 4.33
N VAL A 70 1.54 -11.28 3.34
CA VAL A 70 0.09 -11.05 3.51
C VAL A 70 -0.69 -11.86 2.46
N PRO A 71 -0.78 -13.20 2.63
CA PRO A 71 -1.42 -14.08 1.64
C PRO A 71 -2.88 -13.73 1.36
N GLU A 72 -3.60 -13.24 2.38
CA GLU A 72 -5.00 -12.85 2.30
C GLU A 72 -5.25 -11.68 1.34
N ALA A 73 -4.21 -10.92 0.98
CA ALA A 73 -4.26 -9.80 0.05
C ALA A 73 -3.30 -9.96 -1.15
N ALA A 74 -2.93 -11.19 -1.52
CA ALA A 74 -1.97 -11.46 -2.60
C ALA A 74 -2.39 -10.84 -3.95
N ASP A 75 -3.66 -10.98 -4.33
CA ASP A 75 -4.19 -10.39 -5.56
C ASP A 75 -4.19 -8.86 -5.51
N ASP A 76 -4.54 -8.29 -4.36
CA ASP A 76 -4.50 -6.83 -4.15
C ASP A 76 -3.06 -6.30 -4.26
N VAL A 77 -2.07 -7.04 -3.75
CA VAL A 77 -0.64 -6.74 -3.90
C VAL A 77 -0.22 -6.76 -5.38
N ALA A 78 -0.76 -7.67 -6.19
CA ALA A 78 -0.53 -7.69 -7.63
C ALA A 78 -1.13 -6.44 -8.31
N VAL A 79 -2.38 -6.10 -8.02
CA VAL A 79 -3.10 -4.95 -8.62
C VAL A 79 -2.37 -3.63 -8.33
N VAL A 80 -1.99 -3.38 -7.07
CA VAL A 80 -1.29 -2.13 -6.71
C VAL A 80 0.12 -2.06 -7.31
N THR A 81 0.78 -3.21 -7.49
CA THR A 81 2.11 -3.29 -8.09
C THR A 81 2.04 -3.00 -9.58
N GLU A 82 1.06 -3.55 -10.28
CA GLU A 82 0.82 -3.27 -11.69
C GLU A 82 0.47 -1.81 -11.94
N ALA A 83 -0.45 -1.24 -11.15
CA ALA A 83 -0.80 0.17 -11.23
C ALA A 83 0.44 1.07 -11.07
N TYR A 84 1.32 0.73 -10.12
CA TYR A 84 2.57 1.46 -9.92
C TYR A 84 3.52 1.35 -11.10
N GLU A 85 3.70 0.15 -11.67
CA GLU A 85 4.58 -0.05 -12.82
C GLU A 85 4.08 0.66 -14.07
N ARG A 86 2.77 0.65 -14.32
CA ARG A 86 2.15 1.41 -15.42
C ARG A 86 2.40 2.91 -15.31
N VAL A 87 2.41 3.46 -14.09
CA VAL A 87 2.76 4.87 -13.83
C VAL A 87 4.27 5.13 -13.87
N ARG A 88 5.09 4.16 -13.46
CA ARG A 88 6.54 4.35 -13.31
C ARG A 88 7.29 4.16 -14.64
N TYR A 89 6.89 3.17 -15.42
CA TYR A 89 7.58 2.74 -16.63
C TYR A 89 6.73 2.95 -17.89
N GLY A 90 5.45 3.29 -17.73
CA GLY A 90 4.56 3.64 -18.84
C GLY A 90 4.15 5.11 -18.82
N ALA A 91 3.42 5.51 -19.86
CA ALA A 91 2.76 6.81 -19.97
C ALA A 91 1.30 6.75 -19.44
N TRP A 92 1.01 5.86 -18.48
CA TRP A 92 -0.35 5.76 -17.96
C TRP A 92 -0.65 6.93 -17.03
N GLU A 93 -1.70 7.67 -17.37
CA GLU A 93 -2.26 8.77 -16.60
C GLU A 93 -3.57 8.31 -15.94
N PRO A 94 -3.55 7.96 -14.65
CA PRO A 94 -4.73 7.42 -13.97
C PRO A 94 -5.77 8.52 -13.77
N ALA A 95 -7.00 8.26 -14.23
CA ALA A 95 -8.15 9.08 -13.85
C ALA A 95 -8.51 8.87 -12.37
N GLU A 96 -9.30 9.80 -11.80
CA GLU A 96 -9.71 9.77 -10.39
C GLU A 96 -10.35 8.43 -9.98
N ALA A 97 -11.22 7.86 -10.82
CA ALA A 97 -11.83 6.55 -10.58
C ALA A 97 -10.79 5.41 -10.48
N SER A 98 -9.72 5.44 -11.29
CA SER A 98 -8.63 4.47 -11.19
C SER A 98 -7.84 4.63 -9.90
N VAL A 99 -7.58 5.88 -9.50
CA VAL A 99 -6.93 6.16 -8.21
C VAL A 99 -7.78 5.64 -7.05
N GLY A 100 -9.08 5.96 -7.02
CA GLY A 100 -10.01 5.50 -5.99
C GLY A 100 -10.11 3.97 -5.90
N MET A 101 -10.08 3.27 -7.04
CA MET A 101 -9.99 1.81 -7.06
C MET A 101 -8.71 1.31 -6.38
N VAL A 102 -7.54 1.86 -6.74
CA VAL A 102 -6.25 1.45 -6.16
C VAL A 102 -6.13 1.85 -4.67
N GLU A 103 -6.82 2.90 -4.23
CA GLU A 103 -6.96 3.24 -2.81
C GLU A 103 -7.76 2.19 -2.05
N SER A 104 -8.83 1.65 -2.64
CA SER A 104 -9.61 0.55 -2.04
C SER A 104 -8.77 -0.72 -1.90
N VAL A 105 -7.91 -1.00 -2.89
CA VAL A 105 -6.95 -2.11 -2.88
C VAL A 105 -5.95 -1.93 -1.72
N LEU A 106 -5.37 -0.74 -1.58
CA LEU A 106 -4.49 -0.44 -0.45
C LEU A 106 -5.19 -0.61 0.90
N ALA A 107 -6.45 -0.20 1.02
CA ALA A 107 -7.22 -0.36 2.25
C ALA A 107 -7.36 -1.84 2.64
N ARG A 108 -7.68 -2.72 1.67
CA ARG A 108 -7.75 -4.17 1.90
C ARG A 108 -6.41 -4.79 2.32
N ILE A 109 -5.31 -4.40 1.67
CA ILE A 109 -3.95 -4.82 2.07
C ILE A 109 -3.67 -4.43 3.52
N LYS A 110 -4.02 -3.21 3.92
CA LYS A 110 -3.81 -2.74 5.30
C LYS A 110 -4.66 -3.52 6.30
N SER A 111 -5.94 -3.72 6.01
CA SER A 111 -6.83 -4.51 6.88
C SER A 111 -6.37 -5.97 7.02
N ALA A 112 -5.90 -6.60 5.95
CA ALA A 112 -5.32 -7.95 6.02
C ALA A 112 -4.04 -7.98 6.86
N ALA A 113 -3.15 -7.00 6.68
CA ALA A 113 -1.93 -6.89 7.48
C ALA A 113 -2.24 -6.68 8.97
N GLU A 114 -3.21 -5.82 9.31
CA GLU A 114 -3.67 -5.58 10.68
C GLU A 114 -4.21 -6.86 11.33
N GLN A 115 -5.09 -7.60 10.64
CA GLN A 115 -5.61 -8.87 11.15
C GLN A 115 -4.50 -9.90 11.42
N ARG A 116 -3.47 -9.89 10.59
CA ARG A 116 -2.31 -10.78 10.75
C ARG A 116 -1.41 -10.40 11.92
N TYR A 117 -1.45 -9.15 12.39
CA TYR A 117 -0.78 -8.75 13.64
C TYR A 117 -1.56 -9.13 14.89
N ASP A 118 -2.89 -9.10 14.84
CA ASP A 118 -3.73 -9.44 16.00
C ASP A 118 -3.76 -10.96 16.28
N LYS A 119 -3.55 -11.79 15.25
CA LYS A 119 -3.56 -13.25 15.34
C LYS A 119 -2.40 -13.90 16.15
N PRO A 120 -1.11 -13.52 15.99
CA PRO A 120 0.02 -14.20 16.65
C PRO A 120 -0.02 -14.17 18.18
N GLU A 121 -0.64 -13.17 18.81
CA GLU A 121 -0.72 -13.10 20.28
C GLU A 121 -1.81 -14.02 20.86
N ARG A 122 -2.86 -14.34 20.09
CA ARG A 122 -4.00 -15.13 20.58
C ARG A 122 -3.74 -16.64 20.58
N GLU A 123 -2.84 -17.12 19.72
CA GLU A 123 -2.46 -18.54 19.65
C GLU A 123 -1.35 -18.91 20.64
N ALA A 124 -0.67 -17.94 21.26
CA ALA A 124 0.40 -18.16 22.23
C ALA A 124 -0.07 -18.27 23.70
N SER A 125 -1.39 -18.22 23.95
CA SER A 125 -2.00 -18.30 25.29
C SER A 125 -3.03 -19.43 25.43
N GLY A 126 -3.05 -20.39 24.49
CA GLY A 126 -3.95 -21.55 24.47
C GLY A 126 -3.22 -22.86 24.69
#